data_AF-A0A6A4HQ36-F1
#
_entry.id   AF-A0A6A4HQ36-F1
#
_cell.length_a   1.000
_cell.length_b   1.000
_cell.length_c   1.000
_cell.angle_alpha   90.00
_cell.angle_beta   90.00
_cell.angle_gamma   90.00
#
_symmetry.space_group_name_H-M   'P 1'
#
loop_
_entity.id
_entity.type
_entity.pdbx_description
1 polymer ?
#
loop_
_entity_poly.entity_id
_entity_poly.type
_entity_poly.pdbx_seq_one_letter_code
_entity_poly.pdbx_strand_id
1 'polypeptide(L)'
;MVPSLTWACTSLAIISCALSAFAGVISAPTSSEVVAKGDSFDFAYEDSNFCFDGYSQITVWLTDYAPTTANLNSTGEFDQGDYTYYFGSYLIANFGLPPLPPDGGFISPPTSLVMPELPSLVSGEEVYLAVVETGTECQPVSVTMTYSTLAI
;
A
#
# COMPACT_ATOMS: atom_id res chain seq x y z
N MET A 1 -4.91 25.43 19.48
CA MET A 1 -5.17 24.08 20.01
C MET A 1 -6.01 23.37 18.97
N VAL A 2 -5.40 22.52 18.14
CA VAL A 2 -6.10 21.77 17.08
C VAL A 2 -6.50 20.43 17.69
N PRO A 3 -7.78 20.00 17.59
CA PRO A 3 -8.22 18.77 18.25
C PRO A 3 -7.64 17.56 17.52
N SER A 4 -6.87 16.76 18.24
CA SER A 4 -6.39 15.45 17.81
C SER A 4 -7.57 14.49 17.72
N LEU A 5 -8.10 14.28 16.51
CA LEU A 5 -9.08 13.23 16.24
C LEU A 5 -8.33 11.89 16.20
N THR A 6 -8.40 11.15 17.30
CA THR A 6 -8.05 9.73 17.34
C THR A 6 -9.21 8.93 16.73
N TRP A 7 -9.09 8.52 15.47
CA TRP A 7 -10.05 7.61 14.85
C TRP A 7 -9.68 6.17 15.22
N ALA A 8 -10.49 5.56 16.08
CA ALA A 8 -10.42 4.13 16.33
C ALA A 8 -11.07 3.39 15.15
N CYS A 9 -10.30 2.53 14.47
CA CYS A 9 -10.82 1.62 13.46
C CYS A 9 -11.51 0.44 14.19
N THR A 10 -12.69 0.69 14.74
CA THR A 10 -13.51 -0.37 15.33
C THR A 10 -14.31 -1.08 14.24
N SER A 11 -14.05 -2.38 14.13
CA SER A 11 -14.78 -3.43 13.41
C SER A 11 -16.22 -3.12 12.98
N LEU A 12 -16.54 -3.60 11.77
CA LEU A 12 -17.82 -3.59 11.02
C LEU A 12 -18.05 -2.42 10.06
N ALA A 13 -17.24 -2.33 9.01
CA ALA A 13 -17.70 -2.05 7.64
C ALA A 13 -16.57 -2.31 6.65
N ILE A 14 -16.92 -2.94 5.53
CA ILE A 14 -16.08 -3.16 4.34
C ILE A 14 -15.76 -1.78 3.74
N ILE A 15 -14.74 -1.10 4.26
CA ILE A 15 -14.17 0.12 3.70
C ILE A 15 -12.67 0.01 3.98
N SER A 16 -11.87 -0.15 2.93
CA SER A 16 -10.41 -0.03 2.98
C SER A 16 -10.07 1.17 3.87
N CYS A 17 -9.35 0.95 4.97
CA CYS A 17 -9.00 2.02 5.89
C CYS A 17 -7.92 2.88 5.23
N ALA A 18 -8.32 3.76 4.33
CA ALA A 18 -7.49 4.83 3.82
C ALA A 18 -7.25 5.79 4.99
N LEU A 19 -6.13 5.62 5.70
CA LEU A 19 -5.77 6.40 6.90
C LEU A 19 -5.27 7.83 6.56
N SER A 20 -5.45 8.27 5.32
CA SER A 20 -5.33 9.66 4.89
C SER A 20 -6.44 9.96 3.89
N ALA A 21 -7.07 11.13 3.99
CA ALA A 21 -8.04 11.61 2.98
C ALA A 21 -7.41 11.79 1.58
N PHE A 22 -6.10 11.61 1.49
CA PHE A 22 -5.28 11.69 0.29
C PHE A 22 -4.62 10.34 -0.05
N ALA A 23 -4.98 9.23 0.59
CA ALA A 23 -4.43 7.93 0.21
C ALA A 23 -5.19 7.32 -0.96
N GLY A 24 -4.46 6.62 -1.83
CA GLY A 24 -5.07 5.80 -2.88
C GLY A 24 -5.89 4.64 -2.31
N VAL A 25 -6.51 3.87 -3.19
CA VAL A 25 -7.42 2.78 -2.85
C VAL A 25 -6.88 1.47 -3.40
N ILE A 26 -6.83 0.45 -2.54
CA ILE A 26 -6.63 -0.94 -2.97
C ILE A 26 -7.98 -1.43 -3.47
N SER A 27 -8.09 -1.63 -4.78
CA SER A 27 -9.32 -2.09 -5.46
C SER A 27 -9.35 -3.62 -5.62
N ALA A 28 -8.18 -4.26 -5.65
CA ALA A 28 -8.00 -5.70 -5.55
C ALA A 28 -6.72 -6.01 -4.77
N PRO A 29 -6.69 -7.04 -3.92
CA PRO A 29 -7.73 -8.04 -3.67
C PRO A 29 -8.95 -7.49 -2.92
N THR A 30 -9.97 -8.32 -2.72
CA THR A 30 -11.12 -7.94 -1.88
C THR A 30 -10.80 -8.13 -0.40
N SER A 31 -11.46 -7.37 0.48
CA SER A 31 -11.28 -7.53 1.92
C SER A 31 -11.63 -8.96 2.36
N SER A 32 -10.76 -9.54 3.19
CA SER A 32 -10.91 -10.90 3.74
C SER A 32 -10.90 -12.00 2.67
N GLU A 33 -10.23 -11.74 1.55
CA GLU A 33 -10.00 -12.73 0.50
C GLU A 33 -9.00 -13.80 0.94
N VAL A 34 -9.47 -15.03 1.07
CA VAL A 34 -8.63 -16.16 1.47
C VAL A 34 -7.74 -16.60 0.32
N VAL A 35 -6.44 -16.32 0.43
CA VAL A 35 -5.41 -16.73 -0.53
C VAL A 35 -4.51 -17.79 0.11
N ALA A 36 -4.29 -18.91 -0.58
CA ALA A 36 -3.35 -19.93 -0.09
C ALA A 36 -1.89 -19.49 -0.32
N LYS A 37 -0.98 -20.03 0.49
CA LYS A 37 0.46 -19.80 0.29
C LYS A 37 0.89 -20.33 -1.08
N GLY A 38 1.68 -19.54 -1.80
CA GLY A 38 2.13 -19.83 -3.15
C GLY A 38 1.10 -19.53 -4.26
N ASP A 39 -0.16 -19.25 -3.91
CA ASP A 39 -1.17 -18.89 -4.90
C ASP A 39 -1.05 -17.42 -5.32
N SER A 40 -1.49 -17.13 -6.54
CA SER A 40 -1.58 -15.76 -7.05
C SER A 40 -2.92 -15.14 -6.69
N PHE A 41 -2.92 -13.85 -6.40
CA PHE A 41 -4.11 -13.04 -6.18
C PHE A 41 -4.05 -11.76 -7.02
N ASP A 42 -5.22 -11.22 -7.35
CA ASP A 42 -5.32 -10.00 -8.15
C ASP A 42 -4.83 -8.79 -7.34
N PHE A 43 -4.05 -7.93 -7.99
CA PHE A 43 -3.59 -6.67 -7.40
C PHE A 43 -3.99 -5.50 -8.29
N ALA A 44 -4.73 -4.58 -7.68
CA ALA A 44 -5.11 -3.32 -8.31
C ALA A 44 -5.08 -2.22 -7.26
N TYR A 45 -4.32 -1.16 -7.55
CA TYR A 45 -4.23 0.03 -6.73
C TYR A 45 -4.52 1.26 -7.59
N GLU A 46 -5.43 2.09 -7.11
CA GLU A 46 -5.73 3.40 -7.68
C GLU A 46 -5.04 4.44 -6.81
N ASP A 47 -4.04 5.12 -7.36
CA ASP A 47 -3.36 6.18 -6.62
C ASP A 47 -4.31 7.37 -6.42
N SER A 48 -4.08 8.10 -5.33
CA SER A 48 -4.88 9.28 -5.05
C SER A 48 -4.59 10.44 -6.00
N ASN A 49 -3.40 10.42 -6.62
CA ASN A 49 -2.84 11.51 -7.41
C ASN A 49 -2.90 12.86 -6.67
N PHE A 50 -2.79 12.84 -5.33
CA PHE A 50 -2.97 14.02 -4.48
C PHE A 50 -1.95 15.12 -4.75
N CYS A 51 -0.78 14.70 -5.24
CA CYS A 51 0.39 15.52 -5.48
C CYS A 51 0.46 16.04 -6.93
N PHE A 52 -0.38 15.50 -7.82
CA PHE A 52 -0.35 15.75 -9.27
C PHE A 52 1.00 15.39 -9.92
N ASP A 53 1.71 14.41 -9.36
CA ASP A 53 2.95 13.88 -9.93
C ASP A 53 2.64 13.16 -11.25
N GLY A 54 3.46 13.36 -12.28
CA GLY A 54 3.31 12.63 -13.54
C GLY A 54 3.42 11.10 -13.36
N TYR A 55 4.17 10.68 -12.35
CA TYR A 55 4.31 9.29 -11.95
C TYR A 55 4.29 9.17 -10.42
N SER A 56 3.32 8.45 -9.86
CA SER A 56 3.21 8.20 -8.41
C SER A 56 4.01 6.97 -8.03
N GLN A 57 4.95 7.11 -7.09
CA GLN A 57 5.69 5.96 -6.55
C GLN A 57 4.87 5.26 -5.48
N ILE A 58 4.75 3.94 -5.59
CA ILE A 58 4.12 3.11 -4.56
C ILE A 58 5.08 2.01 -4.09
N THR A 59 4.96 1.60 -2.84
CA THR A 59 5.60 0.39 -2.30
C THR A 59 4.53 -0.53 -1.72
N VAL A 60 4.69 -1.84 -1.94
CA VAL A 60 3.68 -2.84 -1.56
C VAL A 60 4.29 -3.87 -0.59
N TRP A 61 3.61 -4.08 0.52
CA TRP A 61 4.09 -4.85 1.66
C TRP A 61 3.01 -5.79 2.19
N LEU A 62 3.43 -6.85 2.89
CA LEU A 62 2.58 -7.68 3.73
C LEU A 62 3.04 -7.59 5.18
N THR A 63 2.09 -7.53 6.09
CA THR A 63 2.28 -7.58 7.54
C THR A 63 1.33 -8.58 8.17
N ASP A 64 1.69 -9.08 9.36
CA ASP A 64 0.88 -9.98 10.19
C ASP A 64 0.11 -9.21 11.29
N TYR A 65 0.10 -7.89 11.20
CA TYR A 65 -0.66 -6.97 12.02
C TYR A 65 -1.28 -5.87 11.15
N ALA A 66 -2.39 -5.28 11.60
CA ALA A 66 -3.01 -4.13 10.96
C ALA A 66 -2.09 -2.90 11.11
N PRO A 67 -1.40 -2.45 10.04
CA PRO A 67 -0.43 -1.36 10.20
C PRO A 67 -1.12 -0.01 10.22
N THR A 68 -0.38 0.96 10.75
CA THR A 68 -0.75 2.37 10.77
C THR A 68 0.43 3.19 10.25
N THR A 69 0.19 4.48 9.97
CA THR A 69 1.28 5.39 9.59
C THR A 69 2.36 5.54 10.66
N ALA A 70 2.07 5.21 11.93
CA ALA A 70 3.06 5.20 13.00
C ALA A 70 4.08 4.04 12.90
N ASN A 71 3.79 3.03 12.07
CA ASN A 71 4.70 1.91 11.80
C ASN A 71 5.69 2.22 10.68
N LEU A 72 5.52 3.34 9.97
CA LEU A 72 6.42 3.76 8.91
C LEU A 72 7.53 4.64 9.50
N ASN A 73 8.74 4.46 8.98
CA ASN A 73 9.86 5.33 9.28
C ASN A 73 9.74 6.67 8.53
N SER A 74 10.73 7.54 8.69
CA SER A 74 10.73 8.86 8.05
C SER A 74 10.79 8.83 6.51
N THR A 75 11.11 7.68 5.90
CA THR A 75 11.12 7.49 4.44
C THR A 75 9.85 6.81 3.92
N GLY A 76 8.87 6.54 4.78
CA GLY A 76 7.61 5.91 4.37
C GLY A 76 7.74 4.40 4.15
N GLU A 77 8.76 3.79 4.75
CA GLU A 77 9.02 2.36 4.65
C GLU A 77 8.79 1.69 6.01
N PHE A 78 8.51 0.39 5.99
CA PHE A 78 8.54 -0.42 7.20
C PHE A 78 9.99 -0.78 7.52
N ASP A 79 10.39 -0.66 8.79
CA ASP A 79 11.73 -1.08 9.20
C ASP A 79 11.89 -2.60 9.05
N GLN A 80 13.13 -3.04 8.84
CA GLN A 80 13.41 -4.46 8.65
C GLN A 80 12.99 -5.28 9.88
N GLY A 81 12.11 -6.25 9.66
CA GLY A 81 11.53 -7.08 10.74
C GLY A 81 10.13 -6.65 11.18
N ASP A 82 9.69 -5.45 10.79
CA ASP A 82 8.34 -4.94 11.07
C ASP A 82 7.35 -5.22 9.92
N TYR A 83 7.77 -6.03 8.94
CA TYR A 83 6.93 -6.52 7.85
C TYR A 83 7.24 -7.99 7.56
N THR A 84 6.24 -8.71 7.04
CA THR A 84 6.34 -10.12 6.71
C THR A 84 6.90 -10.34 5.31
N TYR A 85 6.53 -9.49 4.36
CA TYR A 85 7.07 -9.54 2.99
C TYR A 85 7.06 -8.18 2.30
N TYR A 86 8.02 -7.97 1.39
CA TYR A 86 8.09 -6.80 0.52
C TYR A 86 7.96 -7.26 -0.93
N PHE A 87 6.91 -6.82 -1.63
CA PHE A 87 6.68 -7.18 -3.02
C PHE A 87 7.54 -6.35 -3.98
N GLY A 88 7.73 -5.07 -3.67
CA GLY A 88 8.50 -4.17 -4.51
C GLY A 88 8.00 -2.73 -4.46
N SER A 89 8.73 -1.91 -5.21
CA SER A 89 8.40 -0.53 -5.51
C SER A 89 7.95 -0.45 -6.96
N TYR A 90 6.88 0.30 -7.20
CA TYR A 90 6.28 0.47 -8.51
C TYR A 90 5.99 1.93 -8.80
N LEU A 91 5.77 2.24 -10.08
CA LEU A 91 5.35 3.56 -10.53
C LEU A 91 4.04 3.47 -11.32
N ILE A 92 3.09 4.28 -10.90
CA ILE A 92 1.80 4.47 -11.58
C ILE A 92 1.90 5.72 -12.44
N ALA A 93 1.54 5.59 -13.71
CA ALA A 93 1.53 6.72 -14.64
C ALA A 93 0.22 7.49 -14.51
N ASN A 94 0.30 8.80 -14.26
CA ASN A 94 -0.86 9.68 -14.13
C ASN A 94 -1.17 10.41 -15.42
N PHE A 95 -2.35 11.06 -15.46
CA PHE A 95 -2.77 11.94 -16.57
C PHE A 95 -2.76 11.29 -17.96
N GLY A 96 -2.92 9.96 -18.03
CA GLY A 96 -2.85 9.22 -19.28
C GLY A 96 -1.44 9.16 -19.89
N LEU A 97 -0.40 9.45 -19.09
CA LEU A 97 0.97 9.22 -19.49
C LEU A 97 1.22 7.73 -19.73
N PRO A 98 2.07 7.38 -20.70
CA PRO A 98 2.43 5.98 -20.90
C PRO A 98 3.25 5.48 -19.70
N PRO A 99 3.13 4.18 -19.37
CA PRO A 99 4.05 3.54 -18.43
C PRO A 99 5.50 3.76 -18.87
N LEU A 100 6.39 4.03 -17.91
CA LEU A 100 7.82 4.14 -18.21
C LEU A 100 8.38 2.79 -18.60
N PRO A 101 9.31 2.74 -19.57
CA PRO A 101 9.96 1.50 -19.95
C PRO A 101 10.81 0.96 -18.78
N PRO A 102 10.89 -0.37 -18.63
CA PRO A 102 11.54 -1.01 -17.48
C PRO A 102 13.06 -0.85 -17.44
N ASP A 103 13.67 -0.34 -18.51
CA ASP A 103 15.11 -0.07 -18.65
C ASP A 103 15.59 1.13 -17.79
N GLY A 104 14.68 2.00 -17.35
CA GLY A 104 14.96 3.10 -16.44
C GLY A 104 14.96 2.73 -14.94
N GLY A 105 14.78 1.46 -14.60
CA GLY A 105 14.59 1.02 -13.21
C GLY A 105 13.18 1.26 -12.66
N PHE A 106 12.23 1.59 -13.54
CA PHE A 106 10.85 1.90 -13.24
C PHE A 106 9.95 0.70 -13.59
N ILE A 107 9.20 0.20 -12.62
CA ILE A 107 8.39 -1.02 -12.79
C ILE A 107 6.93 -0.63 -12.60
N SER A 108 6.06 -0.93 -13.56
CA SER A 108 4.62 -0.78 -13.36
C SER A 108 4.10 -1.81 -12.36
N PRO A 109 3.09 -1.47 -11.54
CA PRO A 109 2.49 -2.45 -10.66
C PRO A 109 1.99 -3.67 -11.44
N PRO A 110 2.29 -4.89 -10.99
CA PRO A 110 1.76 -6.08 -11.63
C PRO A 110 0.24 -6.16 -11.41
N THR A 111 -0.49 -6.83 -12.30
CA THR A 111 -1.94 -7.07 -12.13
C THR A 111 -2.24 -8.20 -11.14
N SER A 112 -1.21 -8.94 -10.73
CA SER A 112 -1.31 -10.00 -9.74
C SER A 112 -0.03 -10.09 -8.91
N LEU A 113 -0.20 -10.52 -7.67
CA LEU A 113 0.89 -10.79 -6.73
C LEU A 113 0.80 -12.25 -6.30
N VAL A 114 1.91 -12.80 -5.82
CA VAL A 114 1.97 -14.19 -5.34
C VAL A 114 2.08 -14.18 -3.82
N MET A 115 1.16 -14.83 -3.13
CA MET A 115 1.23 -14.97 -1.68
C MET A 115 2.52 -15.72 -1.32
N PRO A 116 3.47 -15.10 -0.60
CA PRO A 116 4.74 -15.74 -0.29
C PRO A 116 4.55 -16.94 0.66
N GLU A 117 5.54 -17.81 0.68
CA GLU A 117 5.63 -18.83 1.72
C GLU A 117 6.02 -18.17 3.04
N LEU A 118 5.04 -18.00 3.92
CA LEU A 118 5.20 -17.36 5.23
C LEU A 118 5.28 -18.44 6.31
N PRO A 119 6.49 -18.91 6.70
CA PRO A 119 6.64 -20.06 7.60
C PRO A 119 6.18 -19.78 9.03
N SER A 120 6.13 -18.51 9.44
CA SER A 120 5.66 -18.08 10.75
C SER A 120 4.14 -18.05 10.89
N LEU A 121 3.40 -17.96 9.78
CA LEU A 121 1.95 -17.86 9.80
C LEU A 121 1.28 -19.24 9.78
N VAL A 122 0.31 -19.46 10.66
CA VAL A 122 -0.56 -20.64 10.61
C VAL A 122 -1.72 -20.43 9.65
N SER A 123 -2.27 -21.52 9.12
CA SER A 123 -3.42 -21.44 8.23
C SER A 123 -4.61 -20.79 8.95
N GLY A 124 -5.20 -19.78 8.33
CA GLY A 124 -6.33 -19.02 8.89
C GLY A 124 -5.94 -17.77 9.69
N GLU A 125 -4.65 -17.41 9.75
CA GLU A 125 -4.24 -16.09 10.20
C GLU A 125 -4.49 -15.03 9.13
N GLU A 126 -4.94 -13.86 9.59
CA GLU A 126 -5.19 -12.69 8.76
C GLU A 126 -3.87 -11.97 8.50
N VAL A 127 -3.61 -11.62 7.24
CA VAL A 127 -2.50 -10.74 6.87
C VAL A 127 -3.03 -9.46 6.29
N TYR A 128 -2.18 -8.43 6.29
CA TYR A 128 -2.57 -7.12 5.82
C TYR A 128 -1.68 -6.73 4.66
N LEU A 129 -2.31 -6.47 3.52
CA LEU A 129 -1.67 -5.81 2.39
C LEU A 129 -1.58 -4.32 2.70
N ALA A 130 -0.38 -3.77 2.60
CA ALA A 130 -0.08 -2.37 2.84
C ALA A 130 0.51 -1.75 1.58
N VAL A 131 -0.06 -0.62 1.15
CA VAL A 131 0.47 0.18 0.05
C VAL A 131 0.80 1.57 0.57
N VAL A 132 2.05 1.99 0.38
CA VAL A 132 2.50 3.36 0.67
C VAL A 132 2.71 4.08 -0.65
N GLU A 133 2.02 5.19 -0.84
CA GLU A 133 2.18 6.12 -1.95
C GLU A 133 3.04 7.30 -1.50
N THR A 134 4.08 7.61 -2.27
CA THR A 134 5.02 8.70 -2.00
C THR A 134 4.90 9.75 -3.10
N GLY A 135 4.43 10.95 -2.72
CA GLY A 135 4.41 12.14 -3.57
C GLY A 135 5.67 12.97 -3.36
N THR A 136 6.36 13.31 -4.45
CA THR A 136 7.67 14.00 -4.43
C THR A 136 7.64 15.42 -4.95
N GLU A 137 6.61 15.85 -5.69
CA GLU A 137 6.51 17.22 -6.22
C GLU A 137 5.44 18.07 -5.52
N CYS A 138 5.07 17.72 -4.28
CA CYS A 138 3.92 18.32 -3.63
C CYS A 138 4.26 19.74 -3.13
N GLN A 139 3.72 20.78 -3.74
CA GLN A 139 3.94 22.14 -3.24
C GLN A 139 2.95 22.48 -2.11
N PRO A 140 3.36 23.06 -0.97
CA PRO A 140 4.70 23.58 -0.61
C PRO A 140 5.60 22.59 0.18
N VAL A 141 5.24 21.32 0.28
CA VAL A 141 5.93 20.30 1.10
C VAL A 141 6.63 19.25 0.23
N SER A 142 7.96 19.29 0.20
CA SER A 142 8.78 18.53 -0.76
C SER A 142 8.57 17.00 -0.80
N VAL A 143 7.99 16.38 0.22
CA VAL A 143 7.55 14.97 0.18
C VAL A 143 6.33 14.81 1.08
N THR A 144 5.30 14.11 0.61
CA THR A 144 4.17 13.69 1.43
C THR A 144 3.88 12.22 1.16
N MET A 145 3.59 11.45 2.21
CA MET A 145 3.33 10.03 2.12
C MET A 145 1.89 9.74 2.53
N THR A 146 1.26 8.84 1.80
CA THR A 146 -0.10 8.40 2.06
C THR A 146 -0.15 6.89 2.06
N TYR A 147 -1.07 6.33 2.84
CA TYR A 147 -1.04 4.92 3.20
C TYR A 147 -2.43 4.30 3.11
N SER A 148 -2.47 3.11 2.52
CA SER A 148 -3.68 2.30 2.33
C SER A 148 -3.43 0.89 2.83
N THR A 149 -4.42 0.30 3.50
CA THR A 149 -4.32 -1.07 3.99
C THR A 149 -5.61 -1.86 3.80
N LEU A 150 -5.42 -3.15 3.60
CA LEU A 150 -6.49 -4.12 3.37
C LEU A 150 -6.11 -5.45 4.04
N ALA A 151 -7.04 -6.00 4.82
CA ALA A 151 -6.91 -7.36 5.34
C ALA A 151 -7.25 -8.39 4.25
N ILE A 152 -6.42 -9.42 4.11
CA ILE A 152 -6.61 -10.57 3.22
C ILE A 152 -6.40 -11.89 3.99
#